data_AF-A0A2N8RYZ4-F1
#
_entry.id   AF-A0A2N8RYZ4-F1
#
_cell.length_a   1.000
_cell.length_b   1.000
_cell.length_c   1.000
_cell.angle_alpha   90.00
_cell.angle_beta   90.00
_cell.angle_gamma   90.00
#
_symmetry.space_group_name_H-M   'P 1'
#
loop_
_entity.id
_entity.type
_entity.pdbx_description
1 polymer ?
#
loop_
_entity_poly.entity_id
_entity_poly.type
_entity_poly.pdbx_seq_one_letter_code
_entity_poly.pdbx_strand_id
1 'polypeptide(L)'
;MKDSVPNPQLQASRISATVSEGFTVTTGDGKPARLAIIDDQGNVIEAGADVAWAAWKVCIEVQENFWEGLGHLVVHSSPPGDLKLAAILIGKKAA
;
A
#
# COMPACT_ATOMS: atom_id res chain seq x y z
N MET A 1 -9.77 -14.12 -6.61
CA MET A 1 -8.93 -12.98 -7.05
C MET A 1 -7.49 -13.40 -7.33
N LYS A 2 -6.76 -14.02 -6.39
CA LYS A 2 -5.40 -14.57 -6.66
C LYS A 2 -5.34 -15.49 -7.89
N ASP A 3 -6.35 -16.34 -8.06
CA ASP A 3 -6.42 -17.26 -9.22
C ASP A 3 -7.04 -16.62 -10.47
N SER A 4 -7.70 -15.47 -10.31
CA SER A 4 -8.42 -14.75 -11.37
C SER A 4 -7.56 -13.66 -12.01
N VAL A 5 -6.57 -13.15 -11.27
CA VAL A 5 -5.60 -12.15 -11.72
C VAL A 5 -4.21 -12.64 -11.27
N PRO A 6 -3.54 -13.48 -12.08
CA PRO A 6 -2.26 -14.05 -11.71
C PRO A 6 -1.19 -12.96 -11.64
N ASN A 7 -0.30 -13.04 -10.65
CA ASN A 7 0.86 -12.16 -10.59
C ASN A 7 1.77 -12.45 -11.79
N PRO A 8 2.10 -11.44 -12.62
CA PRO A 8 2.99 -11.64 -13.76
C PRO A 8 4.37 -12.09 -13.28
N GLN A 9 4.93 -13.09 -13.97
CA GLN A 9 6.29 -13.55 -13.70
C GLN A 9 7.29 -12.68 -14.45
N LEU A 10 8.14 -11.98 -13.69
CA LEU A 10 9.27 -11.26 -14.25
C LEU A 10 10.39 -12.25 -14.61
N GLN A 11 10.95 -12.12 -15.81
CA GLN A 11 11.98 -13.04 -16.29
C GLN A 11 13.30 -12.86 -15.53
N ALA A 12 13.72 -11.62 -15.31
CA ALA A 12 15.03 -11.27 -14.76
C ALA A 12 15.03 -10.86 -13.28
N SER A 13 13.88 -10.82 -12.63
CA SER A 13 13.75 -10.36 -11.24
C SER A 13 12.60 -11.04 -10.51
N ARG A 14 12.54 -10.85 -9.20
CA ARG A 14 11.45 -11.28 -8.32
C ARG A 14 11.08 -10.11 -7.41
N ILE A 15 9.79 -9.90 -7.23
CA ILE A 15 9.24 -8.91 -6.29
C ILE A 15 8.50 -9.66 -5.20
N SER A 16 8.79 -9.32 -3.96
CA SER A 16 8.10 -9.82 -2.77
C SER A 16 7.71 -8.64 -1.88
N ALA A 17 6.80 -8.85 -0.93
CA ALA A 17 6.50 -7.85 0.08
C ALA A 17 6.08 -8.48 1.41
N THR A 18 6.39 -7.77 2.48
CA THR A 18 5.82 -7.99 3.81
C THR A 18 5.22 -6.68 4.33
N VAL A 19 4.33 -6.75 5.31
CA VAL A 19 3.72 -5.54 5.90
C VAL A 19 4.77 -4.61 6.54
N SER A 20 5.85 -5.17 7.07
CA SER A 20 6.91 -4.43 7.76
C SER A 20 8.00 -3.89 6.82
N GLU A 21 8.27 -4.57 5.72
CA GLU A 21 9.40 -4.23 4.83
C GLU A 21 8.95 -3.57 3.52
N GLY A 22 7.66 -3.61 3.20
CA GLY A 22 7.15 -3.18 1.90
C GLY A 22 7.69 -4.03 0.76
N PHE A 23 7.76 -3.46 -0.45
CA PHE A 23 8.28 -4.18 -1.61
C PHE A 23 9.79 -4.37 -1.54
N THR A 24 10.23 -5.60 -1.75
CA THR A 24 11.63 -6.00 -1.91
C THR A 24 11.84 -6.63 -3.29
N VAL A 25 12.99 -6.37 -3.90
CA VAL A 25 13.30 -6.86 -5.24
C VAL A 25 14.66 -7.55 -5.27
N THR A 26 14.69 -8.71 -5.91
CA THR A 26 15.93 -9.41 -6.24
C THR A 26 16.01 -9.64 -7.74
N THR A 27 17.23 -9.74 -8.27
CA THR A 27 17.47 -10.26 -9.62
C THR A 27 17.18 -11.77 -9.67
N GLY A 28 17.10 -12.34 -10.87
CA GLY A 28 16.86 -13.78 -11.06
C GLY A 28 17.93 -14.67 -10.43
N ASP A 29 19.14 -14.16 -10.25
CA ASP A 29 20.26 -14.81 -9.54
C ASP A 29 20.31 -14.46 -8.04
N GLY A 30 19.30 -13.75 -7.51
CA GLY A 30 19.12 -13.49 -6.07
C GLY A 30 19.88 -12.27 -5.52
N LYS A 31 20.53 -11.47 -6.37
CA LYS A 31 21.21 -10.25 -5.92
C LYS A 31 20.20 -9.13 -5.60
N PRO A 32 20.53 -8.20 -4.70
CA PRO A 32 19.68 -7.04 -4.42
C PRO A 32 19.39 -6.23 -5.68
N ALA A 33 18.13 -5.89 -5.90
CA ALA A 33 17.66 -5.00 -6.94
C ALA A 33 16.78 -3.90 -6.34
N ARG A 34 16.44 -2.88 -7.14
CA ARG A 34 15.61 -1.75 -6.72
C ARG A 34 14.52 -1.47 -7.72
N LEU A 35 13.39 -0.91 -7.25
CA LEU A 35 12.36 -0.38 -8.13
C LEU A 35 12.77 0.99 -8.67
N ALA A 36 12.27 1.31 -9.86
CA ALA A 36 12.52 2.56 -10.55
C ALA A 36 11.25 3.02 -11.29
N ILE A 37 11.03 4.33 -11.34
CA ILE A 37 10.06 4.96 -12.22
C ILE A 37 10.81 5.39 -13.48
N ILE A 38 10.27 4.99 -14.62
CA ILE A 38 10.84 5.29 -15.93
C ILE A 38 9.83 6.16 -16.67
N ASP A 39 10.29 7.30 -17.19
CA ASP A 39 9.47 8.18 -18.02
C ASP A 39 9.24 7.60 -19.42
N ASP A 40 8.44 8.29 -20.23
CA ASP A 40 8.12 7.89 -21.60
C ASP A 40 9.33 7.91 -22.56
N GLN A 41 10.40 8.63 -22.19
CA GLN A 41 11.66 8.71 -22.92
C GLN A 41 12.65 7.60 -22.53
N GLY A 42 12.31 6.80 -21.51
CA GLY A 42 13.17 5.72 -21.00
C GLY A 42 14.17 6.16 -19.94
N ASN A 43 14.07 7.39 -19.42
CA ASN A 43 14.93 7.85 -18.33
C ASN A 43 14.41 7.35 -16.99
N VAL A 44 15.32 6.93 -16.12
CA VAL A 44 15.00 6.66 -14.72
C VAL A 44 14.87 8.00 -13.98
N ILE A 45 13.64 8.39 -13.63
CA ILE A 45 13.37 9.65 -12.92
C ILE A 45 13.45 9.49 -11.40
N GLU A 46 13.15 8.30 -10.88
CA GLU A 46 13.27 7.95 -9.46
C GLU A 46 13.65 6.47 -9.33
N ALA A 47 14.46 6.14 -8.33
CA ALA A 47 14.77 4.74 -8.02
C ALA A 47 15.20 4.56 -6.56
N GLY A 48 14.91 3.39 -6.00
CA GLY A 48 15.37 3.02 -4.65
C GLY A 48 14.24 2.63 -3.69
N ALA A 49 14.55 2.73 -2.40
CA ALA A 49 13.66 2.31 -1.32
C ALA A 49 12.37 3.15 -1.26
N ASP A 50 12.46 4.45 -1.51
CA ASP A 50 11.30 5.35 -1.47
C ASP A 50 10.27 5.00 -2.54
N VAL A 51 10.72 4.65 -3.75
CA VAL A 51 9.84 4.16 -4.83
C VAL A 51 9.15 2.87 -4.41
N ALA A 52 9.88 1.95 -3.79
CA ALA A 52 9.32 0.69 -3.32
C ALA A 52 8.30 0.87 -2.19
N TRP A 53 8.58 1.79 -1.26
CA TRP A 53 7.68 2.13 -0.17
C TRP A 53 6.41 2.81 -0.67
N ALA A 54 6.54 3.81 -1.57
CA ALA A 54 5.41 4.51 -2.16
C ALA A 54 4.49 3.54 -2.91
N ALA A 55 5.05 2.69 -3.77
CA ALA A 55 4.28 1.68 -4.50
C ALA A 55 3.56 0.72 -3.55
N TRP A 56 4.23 0.28 -2.48
CA TRP A 56 3.61 -0.59 -1.47
C TRP A 56 2.45 0.08 -0.75
N LYS A 57 2.64 1.34 -0.30
CA LYS A 57 1.60 2.08 0.44
C LYS A 57 0.34 2.28 -0.42
N VAL A 58 0.51 2.59 -1.70
CA VAL A 58 -0.63 2.70 -2.64
C VAL A 58 -1.35 1.37 -2.80
N CYS A 59 -0.64 0.24 -2.87
CA CYS A 59 -1.29 -1.07 -2.91
C CYS A 59 -2.13 -1.36 -1.65
N ILE A 60 -1.64 -0.96 -0.47
CA ILE A 60 -2.40 -1.08 0.78
C ILE A 60 -3.64 -0.18 0.76
N GLU A 61 -3.51 1.07 0.34
CA GLU A 61 -4.65 2.01 0.25
C GLU A 61 -5.73 1.50 -0.70
N VAL A 62 -5.35 0.92 -1.84
CA VAL A 62 -6.31 0.30 -2.77
C VAL A 62 -7.07 -0.84 -2.08
N GLN A 63 -6.38 -1.66 -1.29
CA GLN A 63 -7.01 -2.76 -0.57
C GLN A 63 -7.95 -2.28 0.54
N GLU A 64 -7.53 -1.26 1.29
CA GLU A 64 -8.36 -0.60 2.32
C GLU A 64 -9.62 -0.01 1.69
N ASN A 65 -9.47 0.81 0.64
CA ASN A 65 -10.59 1.40 -0.11
C ASN A 65 -11.55 0.33 -0.67
N PHE A 66 -11.02 -0.80 -1.16
CA PHE A 66 -11.84 -1.90 -1.64
C PHE A 66 -12.67 -2.53 -0.50
N TRP A 67 -12.09 -2.70 0.68
CA TRP A 67 -12.82 -3.24 1.83
C TRP A 67 -13.80 -2.24 2.44
N GLU A 68 -13.48 -0.95 2.47
CA GLU A 68 -14.41 0.10 2.88
C GLU A 68 -15.62 0.17 1.94
N GLY A 69 -15.37 0.15 0.62
CA GLY A 69 -16.43 0.18 -0.39
C GLY A 69 -17.38 -1.03 -0.34
N LEU A 70 -16.91 -2.18 0.14
CA LEU A 70 -17.74 -3.37 0.40
C LEU A 70 -18.37 -3.40 1.80
N GLY A 71 -18.03 -2.45 2.67
CA GLY A 71 -18.47 -2.42 4.07
C GLY A 71 -17.78 -3.46 4.97
N HIS A 72 -16.67 -4.06 4.52
CA HIS A 72 -15.86 -4.99 5.32
C HIS A 72 -14.88 -4.28 6.26
N LEU A 73 -14.51 -3.05 5.95
CA LEU A 73 -13.69 -2.18 6.80
C LEU A 73 -14.51 -0.94 7.17
N VAL A 74 -14.48 -0.55 8.44
CA VAL A 74 -15.04 0.72 8.93
C VAL A 74 -13.98 1.40 9.77
N VAL A 75 -13.52 2.56 9.32
CA VAL A 75 -12.58 3.39 10.07
C VAL A 75 -13.35 4.35 10.97
N HIS A 76 -13.11 4.25 12.28
CA HIS A 76 -13.71 5.16 13.26
C HIS A 76 -12.74 6.30 13.58
N SER A 77 -13.19 7.56 13.40
CA SER A 77 -12.44 8.76 13.76
C SER A 77 -12.42 9.06 15.28
N SER A 78 -13.13 8.24 16.06
CA SER A 78 -13.22 8.33 17.52
C SER A 78 -13.46 6.94 18.12
N PRO A 79 -13.08 6.71 19.38
CA PRO A 79 -13.30 5.40 20.02
C PRO A 79 -14.75 4.93 19.91
N PRO A 80 -15.00 3.70 19.42
CA PRO A 80 -16.35 3.15 19.39
C PRO A 80 -16.89 2.98 20.81
N GLY A 81 -18.14 3.35 21.05
CA GLY A 81 -18.81 3.13 22.33
C GLY A 81 -18.70 4.25 23.37
N ASP A 82 -17.92 5.30 23.14
CA ASP A 82 -17.88 6.49 24.00
C ASP A 82 -18.32 7.74 23.24
N LEU A 83 -19.63 7.99 23.24
CA LEU A 83 -20.25 9.13 22.57
C LEU A 83 -19.78 10.48 23.14
N LYS A 84 -19.37 10.54 24.41
CA LYS A 84 -18.85 11.78 25.02
C LYS A 84 -17.45 12.08 24.51
N LEU A 85 -16.58 11.08 24.46
CA LEU A 85 -15.22 11.23 23.93
C LEU A 85 -15.24 11.50 22.42
N ALA A 86 -16.15 10.86 21.67
CA ALA A 86 -16.37 11.16 20.26
C ALA A 86 -16.80 12.61 20.02
N ALA A 87 -17.74 13.13 20.81
CA ALA A 87 -18.17 14.53 20.71
C ALA A 87 -17.04 15.53 21.01
N ILE A 88 -16.20 15.23 22.01
CA ILE A 88 -15.02 16.04 22.38
C ILE A 88 -13.99 16.07 21.24
N LEU A 89 -13.67 14.90 20.66
CA LEU A 89 -12.65 14.77 19.61
C LEU A 89 -13.09 15.35 18.26
N ILE A 90 -14.39 15.34 17.95
CA ILE A 90 -14.97 15.87 16.70
C ILE A 90 -15.26 17.39 16.80
N GLY A 91 -14.98 18.03 17.94
CA GLY A 91 -15.15 19.48 18.12
C GLY A 91 -16.61 19.95 18.14
N LYS A 92 -17.59 19.03 18.10
CA LYS A 92 -19.00 19.34 18.35
C LYS A 92 -19.23 19.27 19.85
N LYS A 93 -19.35 20.43 20.50
CA LYS A 93 -19.96 20.49 21.85
C LYS A 93 -21.32 19.77 21.76
N ALA A 94 -21.47 18.72 22.56
CA ALA A 94 -22.77 18.12 22.80
C ALA A 94 -23.72 19.24 23.25
N ALA A 95 -24.78 19.46 22.48
CA ALA A 95 -25.83 20.42 22.79
C ALA A 95 -26.66 19.94 23.99
#